data_AF-A0A0G0S100-F1
#
_entry.id   AF-A0A0G0S100-F1
#
_cell.length_a   1.000
_cell.length_b   1.000
_cell.length_c   1.000
_cell.angle_alpha   90.00
_cell.angle_beta   90.00
_cell.angle_gamma   90.00
#
_symmetry.space_group_name_H-M   'P 1'
#
loop_
_entity.id
_entity.type
_entity.pdbx_description
1 polymer ?
#
loop_
_entity_poly.entity_id
_entity_poly.type
_entity_poly.pdbx_seq_one_letter_code
_entity_poly.pdbx_strand_id
1 'polypeptide(L)'
;MSTNKIDIEKEVMSRVTSGEIAMKPRWYFVAGSVFMLLGTIAAAVAVAFLINLTIFLIKKQGPGYGRLAIMFESFPFWIPILAILGIGIGILLLRKYDFSYKKNFLLMIIGFIATVAIAGFVIDGLGLNDIWSRGGLMKGFYQRIENQGKGGLQNGKGNGYNRR
;
A
#
# COMPACT_ATOMS: atom_id res chain seq x y z
N MET A 1 -56.94 -18.35 -5.49
CA MET A 1 -55.84 -17.65 -6.17
C MET A 1 -54.55 -18.39 -5.87
N SER A 2 -54.01 -19.15 -6.83
CA SER A 2 -52.77 -19.92 -6.65
C SER A 2 -51.58 -18.99 -6.84
N THR A 3 -50.77 -18.83 -5.79
CA THR A 3 -49.54 -18.03 -5.80
C THR A 3 -48.55 -18.70 -6.75
N ASN A 4 -48.27 -18.06 -7.88
CA ASN A 4 -47.32 -18.53 -8.89
C ASN A 4 -45.91 -18.51 -8.29
N LYS A 5 -45.50 -19.63 -7.67
CA LYS A 5 -44.14 -19.83 -7.19
C LYS A 5 -43.27 -20.02 -8.42
N ILE A 6 -42.52 -18.99 -8.78
CA ILE A 6 -41.47 -19.09 -9.79
C ILE A 6 -40.53 -20.20 -9.33
N ASP A 7 -40.53 -21.32 -10.06
CA ASP A 7 -39.72 -22.49 -9.78
C ASP A 7 -38.29 -22.18 -10.25
N ILE A 8 -37.55 -21.41 -9.44
CA ILE A 8 -36.17 -20.96 -9.71
C ILE A 8 -35.29 -22.15 -10.12
N GLU A 9 -35.56 -23.33 -9.56
CA GLU A 9 -34.87 -24.58 -9.90
C GLU A 9 -35.04 -24.96 -11.38
N LYS A 10 -36.26 -24.92 -11.92
CA LYS A 10 -36.52 -25.24 -13.34
C LYS A 10 -35.90 -24.20 -14.27
N GLU A 11 -35.93 -22.94 -13.88
CA GLU A 11 -35.32 -21.86 -14.66
C GLU A 11 -33.80 -21.99 -14.70
N VAL A 12 -33.16 -22.29 -13.56
CA VAL A 12 -31.71 -22.53 -13.47
C VAL A 12 -31.34 -23.79 -14.27
N MET A 13 -32.06 -24.90 -14.11
CA MET A 13 -31.77 -26.15 -14.85
C MET A 13 -31.95 -26.00 -16.35
N SER A 14 -32.95 -25.24 -16.80
CA SER A 14 -33.14 -24.90 -18.21
C SER A 14 -31.91 -24.17 -18.77
N ARG A 15 -31.41 -23.14 -18.06
CA ARG A 15 -30.24 -22.34 -18.49
C ARG A 15 -28.91 -23.09 -18.41
N VAL A 16 -28.79 -24.07 -17.51
CA VAL A 16 -27.63 -24.98 -17.45
C VAL A 16 -27.63 -25.91 -18.67
N THR A 17 -28.80 -26.45 -19.04
CA THR A 17 -28.94 -27.42 -20.13
C THR A 17 -28.86 -26.74 -21.51
N SER A 18 -29.33 -25.50 -21.64
CA SER A 18 -29.21 -24.70 -22.87
C SER A 18 -27.79 -24.22 -23.17
N GLY A 19 -26.83 -24.46 -22.26
CA GLY A 19 -25.43 -24.05 -22.43
C GLY A 19 -25.19 -22.56 -22.17
N GLU A 20 -26.19 -21.81 -21.70
CA GLU A 20 -26.05 -20.39 -21.32
C GLU A 20 -25.18 -20.20 -20.06
N ILE A 21 -25.06 -21.23 -19.22
CA ILE A 21 -24.26 -21.21 -17.99
C ILE A 21 -23.09 -22.20 -18.08
N ALA A 22 -21.90 -21.68 -18.42
CA ALA A 22 -20.66 -22.46 -18.39
C ALA A 22 -20.12 -22.60 -16.94
N MET A 23 -20.04 -23.83 -16.44
CA MET A 23 -19.43 -24.11 -15.12
C MET A 23 -17.92 -23.84 -15.15
N LYS A 24 -17.46 -22.88 -14.35
CA LYS A 24 -16.02 -22.65 -14.14
C LYS A 24 -15.46 -23.71 -13.17
N PRO A 25 -14.25 -24.24 -13.43
CA PRO A 25 -13.65 -25.26 -12.59
C PRO A 25 -13.19 -24.70 -11.23
N ARG A 26 -13.29 -25.49 -10.16
CA ARG A 26 -13.12 -25.05 -8.76
C ARG A 26 -11.77 -24.38 -8.45
N TRP A 27 -10.68 -24.81 -9.11
CA TRP A 27 -9.33 -24.26 -8.89
C TRP A 27 -9.23 -22.77 -9.22
N TYR A 28 -9.94 -22.30 -10.24
CA TYR A 28 -9.97 -20.87 -10.61
C TYR A 28 -10.51 -20.02 -9.47
N PHE A 29 -11.55 -20.52 -8.79
CA PHE A 29 -12.16 -19.83 -7.65
C PHE A 29 -11.21 -19.81 -6.44
N VAL A 30 -10.64 -20.97 -6.08
CA VAL A 30 -9.71 -21.08 -4.94
C VAL A 30 -8.47 -20.21 -5.16
N ALA A 31 -7.84 -20.28 -6.34
CA ALA A 31 -6.68 -19.46 -6.67
C ALA A 31 -7.03 -17.97 -6.58
N GLY A 32 -8.15 -17.56 -7.17
CA GLY A 32 -8.63 -16.17 -7.12
C GLY A 32 -8.79 -15.65 -5.69
N SER A 33 -9.42 -16.43 -4.81
CA SER A 33 -9.59 -16.05 -3.40
C SER A 33 -8.26 -15.94 -2.66
N VAL A 34 -7.35 -16.90 -2.85
CA VAL A 34 -6.01 -16.88 -2.23
C VAL A 34 -5.21 -15.66 -2.70
N PHE A 35 -5.20 -15.38 -4.01
CA PHE A 35 -4.52 -14.21 -4.55
C PHE A 35 -5.11 -12.89 -4.05
N MET A 36 -6.44 -12.79 -3.92
CA MET A 36 -7.06 -11.59 -3.35
C MET A 36 -6.68 -11.39 -1.89
N LEU A 37 -6.65 -12.46 -1.09
CA LEU A 37 -6.28 -12.40 0.32
C LEU A 37 -4.82 -11.99 0.49
N LEU A 38 -3.90 -12.69 -0.20
CA LEU A 38 -2.47 -12.38 -0.18
C LEU A 38 -2.19 -10.98 -0.71
N GLY A 39 -2.86 -10.57 -1.80
CA GLY A 39 -2.72 -9.23 -2.36
C GLY A 39 -3.16 -8.14 -1.38
N THR A 40 -4.23 -8.38 -0.63
CA THR A 40 -4.72 -7.42 0.39
C THR A 40 -3.73 -7.30 1.54
N ILE A 41 -3.19 -8.42 2.04
CA ILE A 41 -2.18 -8.42 3.09
C ILE A 41 -0.90 -7.72 2.61
N ALA A 42 -0.42 -8.07 1.41
CA ALA A 42 0.78 -7.46 0.83
C ALA A 42 0.60 -5.95 0.64
N ALA A 43 -0.56 -5.50 0.16
CA ALA A 43 -0.88 -4.08 0.03
C ALA A 43 -0.88 -3.38 1.40
N ALA A 44 -1.49 -3.98 2.42
CA ALA A 44 -1.50 -3.43 3.78
C ALA A 44 -0.08 -3.26 4.33
N VAL A 45 0.76 -4.28 4.21
CA VAL A 45 2.17 -4.25 4.66
C VAL A 45 2.97 -3.20 3.87
N ALA A 46 2.80 -3.15 2.56
CA ALA A 46 3.49 -2.18 1.70
C ALA A 46 3.11 -0.74 2.07
N VAL A 47 1.83 -0.45 2.28
CA VAL A 47 1.37 0.88 2.70
C VAL A 47 1.90 1.23 4.08
N ALA A 48 1.82 0.30 5.05
CA ALA A 48 2.35 0.54 6.39
C ALA A 48 3.85 0.87 6.36
N PHE A 49 4.62 0.15 5.53
CA PHE A 49 6.03 0.44 5.28
C PHE A 49 6.25 1.82 4.67
N LEU A 50 5.46 2.23 3.66
CA LEU A 50 5.61 3.54 3.02
C LEU A 50 5.25 4.70 3.96
N ILE A 51 4.20 4.54 4.78
CA ILE A 51 3.84 5.52 5.83
C ILE A 51 4.99 5.66 6.81
N ASN A 52 5.48 4.52 7.31
CA ASN A 52 6.61 4.47 8.23
C ASN A 52 7.88 5.12 7.64
N LEU A 53 8.20 4.86 6.38
CA LEU A 53 9.32 5.48 5.65
C LEU A 53 9.14 7.00 5.50
N THR A 54 7.92 7.45 5.22
CA THR A 54 7.57 8.88 5.13
C THR A 54 7.85 9.58 6.46
N ILE A 55 7.39 9.02 7.58
CA ILE A 55 7.64 9.55 8.92
C ILE A 55 9.14 9.59 9.24
N PHE A 56 9.88 8.54 8.90
CA PHE A 56 11.33 8.49 9.11
C PHE A 56 12.08 9.59 8.36
N LEU A 57 11.73 9.84 7.09
CA LEU A 57 12.35 10.90 6.29
C LEU A 57 12.10 12.29 6.91
N ILE A 58 10.86 12.53 7.36
CA ILE A 58 10.48 13.76 8.06
C ILE A 58 11.31 13.94 9.34
N LYS A 59 11.43 12.90 10.17
CA LYS A 59 12.20 12.96 11.43
C LYS A 59 13.68 13.24 11.21
N LYS A 60 14.27 12.71 10.15
CA LYS A 60 15.72 12.81 9.88
C LYS A 60 16.18 14.21 9.49
N GLN A 61 15.33 15.04 8.87
CA GLN A 61 15.66 16.41 8.48
C GLN A 61 15.71 17.39 9.68
N GLY A 62 15.04 17.05 10.79
CA GLY A 62 15.01 17.82 12.03
C GLY A 62 14.19 19.13 11.96
N PRO A 63 13.79 19.70 13.10
CA PRO A 63 12.94 20.89 13.14
C PRO A 63 13.71 22.18 12.77
N GLY A 64 13.11 23.06 11.96
CA GLY A 64 13.60 24.41 11.67
C GLY A 64 12.97 25.06 10.43
N TYR A 65 12.52 26.32 10.52
CA TYR A 65 11.82 27.04 9.44
C TYR A 65 12.61 27.11 8.11
N GLY A 66 13.93 27.36 8.18
CA GLY A 66 14.80 27.38 6.98
C GLY A 66 15.07 25.99 6.39
N ARG A 67 14.85 24.92 7.18
CA ARG A 67 14.98 23.53 6.71
C ARG A 67 13.70 23.02 6.06
N LEU A 68 12.54 23.64 6.31
CA LEU A 68 11.28 23.25 5.68
C LEU A 68 11.33 23.45 4.16
N ALA A 69 11.87 24.58 3.69
CA ALA A 69 12.00 24.84 2.25
C ALA A 69 12.90 23.79 1.56
N ILE A 70 14.07 23.51 2.16
CA ILE A 70 15.01 22.50 1.69
C ILE A 70 14.38 21.10 1.79
N MET A 71 13.59 20.84 2.83
CA MET A 71 12.87 19.59 3.02
C MET A 71 11.85 19.39 1.90
N PHE A 72 11.01 20.36 1.58
CA PHE A 72 10.04 20.25 0.48
C PHE A 72 10.73 20.02 -0.87
N GLU A 73 11.86 20.68 -1.16
CA GLU A 73 12.58 20.45 -2.43
C GLU A 73 13.25 19.07 -2.51
N SER A 74 13.73 18.55 -1.38
CA SER A 74 14.44 17.28 -1.29
C SER A 74 13.53 16.09 -0.99
N PHE A 75 12.25 16.32 -0.69
CA PHE A 75 11.35 15.27 -0.23
C PHE A 75 10.95 14.35 -1.40
N PRO A 76 11.11 13.03 -1.27
CA PRO A 76 10.65 12.08 -2.28
C PRO A 76 9.11 11.93 -2.23
N PHE A 77 8.38 12.89 -2.81
CA PHE A 77 6.90 12.88 -2.85
C PHE A 77 6.31 11.65 -3.53
N TRP A 78 7.08 10.94 -4.34
CA TRP A 78 6.65 9.68 -4.93
C TRP A 78 6.28 8.64 -3.84
N ILE A 79 6.93 8.67 -2.66
CA ILE A 79 6.67 7.72 -1.56
C ILE A 79 5.25 7.87 -1.00
N PRO A 80 4.81 9.06 -0.51
CA PRO A 80 3.44 9.23 -0.02
C PRO A 80 2.40 9.07 -1.13
N ILE A 81 2.71 9.46 -2.38
CA ILE A 81 1.82 9.21 -3.52
C ILE A 81 1.61 7.70 -3.71
N LEU A 82 2.68 6.91 -3.64
CA LEU A 82 2.60 5.46 -3.77
C LEU A 82 1.85 4.81 -2.59
N ALA A 83 1.96 5.39 -1.38
CA ALA A 83 1.18 4.95 -0.23
C ALA A 83 -0.32 5.16 -0.46
N ILE A 84 -0.73 6.32 -0.96
CA ILE A 84 -2.14 6.62 -1.29
C ILE A 84 -2.64 5.66 -2.38
N LEU A 85 -1.85 5.42 -3.43
CA LEU A 85 -2.19 4.45 -4.47
C LEU A 85 -2.32 3.03 -3.91
N GLY A 86 -1.42 2.62 -3.01
CA GLY A 86 -1.48 1.33 -2.33
C GLY A 86 -2.75 1.16 -1.49
N ILE A 87 -3.17 2.22 -0.78
CA ILE A 87 -4.47 2.23 -0.06
C ILE A 87 -5.61 2.04 -1.06
N GLY A 88 -5.60 2.77 -2.17
CA GLY A 88 -6.61 2.65 -3.23
C GLY A 88 -6.70 1.22 -3.77
N ILE A 89 -5.56 0.59 -4.07
CA ILE A 89 -5.50 -0.81 -4.52
C ILE A 89 -6.03 -1.75 -3.44
N GLY A 90 -5.65 -1.55 -2.18
CA GLY A 90 -6.16 -2.33 -1.05
C GLY A 90 -7.67 -2.25 -0.90
N ILE A 91 -8.24 -1.04 -1.05
CA ILE A 91 -9.70 -0.82 -1.01
C ILE A 91 -10.38 -1.50 -2.20
N LEU A 92 -9.79 -1.46 -3.40
CA LEU A 92 -10.32 -2.16 -4.58
C LEU A 92 -10.33 -3.67 -4.38
N LEU A 93 -9.28 -4.24 -3.80
CA LEU A 93 -9.21 -5.66 -3.45
C LEU A 93 -10.25 -6.04 -2.40
N LEU A 94 -10.41 -5.21 -1.36
CA LEU A 94 -11.44 -5.37 -0.33
C LEU A 94 -12.85 -5.35 -0.90
N ARG A 95 -13.12 -4.47 -1.88
CA ARG A 95 -14.43 -4.39 -2.55
C ARG A 95 -14.75 -5.63 -3.36
N LYS A 96 -13.73 -6.26 -3.96
CA LYS A 96 -13.88 -7.48 -4.75
C LYS A 96 -14.05 -8.73 -3.89
N TYR A 97 -13.70 -8.64 -2.61
CA TYR A 97 -13.92 -9.71 -1.64
C TYR A 97 -15.42 -9.79 -1.27
N ASP A 98 -16.01 -10.98 -1.36
CA ASP A 98 -17.43 -11.22 -1.03
C ASP A 98 -17.80 -10.83 0.41
N PHE A 99 -16.80 -10.67 1.30
CA PHE A 99 -16.98 -10.11 2.65
C PHE A 99 -17.60 -8.71 2.66
N SER A 100 -17.43 -7.94 1.57
CA SER A 100 -18.02 -6.61 1.45
C SER A 100 -19.52 -6.59 1.28
N TYR A 101 -20.14 -7.70 0.90
CA TYR A 101 -21.58 -7.71 0.63
C TYR A 101 -22.45 -7.84 1.89
N LYS A 102 -21.90 -8.26 3.02
CA LYS A 102 -22.68 -8.48 4.26
C LYS A 102 -22.49 -7.41 5.33
N LYS A 103 -21.51 -6.52 5.20
CA LYS A 103 -21.13 -5.52 6.22
C LYS A 103 -21.04 -4.14 5.57
N ASN A 104 -21.22 -3.08 6.38
CA ASN A 104 -21.08 -1.70 5.92
C ASN A 104 -19.69 -1.47 5.31
N PHE A 105 -19.61 -1.36 3.98
CA PHE A 105 -18.35 -1.21 3.24
C PHE A 105 -17.51 -0.03 3.76
N LEU A 106 -18.19 1.07 4.13
CA LEU A 106 -17.58 2.27 4.68
C LEU A 106 -16.85 2.00 6.01
N LEU A 107 -17.41 1.13 6.87
CA LEU A 107 -16.79 0.73 8.14
C LEU A 107 -15.54 -0.12 7.91
N MET A 108 -15.54 -0.97 6.89
CA MET A 108 -14.36 -1.76 6.52
C MET A 108 -13.24 -0.89 5.95
N ILE A 109 -13.56 0.13 5.13
CA ILE A 109 -12.56 1.10 4.64
C ILE A 109 -11.92 1.82 5.83
N ILE A 110 -12.73 2.35 6.74
CA ILE A 110 -12.22 3.05 7.93
C ILE A 110 -11.35 2.10 8.76
N GLY A 111 -11.80 0.87 9.00
CA GLY A 111 -11.04 -0.14 9.73
C GLY A 111 -9.70 -0.48 9.06
N PHE A 112 -9.70 -0.61 7.73
CA PHE A 112 -8.48 -0.87 6.96
C PHE A 112 -7.48 0.28 7.07
N ILE A 113 -7.92 1.51 6.81
CA ILE A 113 -7.07 2.70 6.90
C ILE A 113 -6.52 2.85 8.32
N ALA A 114 -7.37 2.69 9.35
CA ALA A 114 -6.95 2.77 10.74
C ALA A 114 -5.90 1.71 11.08
N THR A 115 -6.12 0.46 10.66
CA THR A 115 -5.18 -0.65 10.91
C THR A 115 -3.82 -0.37 10.29
N VAL A 116 -3.80 0.07 9.03
CA VAL A 116 -2.56 0.36 8.30
C VAL A 116 -1.84 1.58 8.88
N ALA A 117 -2.57 2.62 9.28
CA ALA A 117 -2.01 3.78 9.96
C ALA A 117 -1.37 3.38 11.30
N ILE A 118 -2.10 2.64 12.16
CA ILE A 118 -1.60 2.13 13.44
C ILE A 118 -0.35 1.28 13.21
N ALA A 119 -0.38 0.35 12.24
CA ALA A 119 0.77 -0.47 11.91
C ALA A 119 1.99 0.40 11.53
N GLY A 120 1.81 1.41 10.67
CA GLY A 120 2.88 2.34 10.29
C GLY A 120 3.48 3.07 11.50
N PHE A 121 2.65 3.54 12.43
CA PHE A 121 3.10 4.18 13.68
C PHE A 121 3.81 3.21 14.62
N VAL A 122 3.31 1.98 14.79
CA VAL A 122 3.95 0.96 15.63
C VAL A 122 5.33 0.59 15.08
N ILE A 123 5.45 0.37 13.76
CA ILE A 123 6.72 0.07 13.10
C ILE A 123 7.72 1.22 13.28
N ASP A 124 7.23 2.47 13.26
CA ASP A 124 8.05 3.66 13.48
C ASP A 124 8.53 3.76 14.94
N GLY A 125 7.65 3.49 15.90
CA GLY A 125 8.00 3.43 17.32
C GLY A 125 9.02 2.33 17.66
N LEU A 126 9.03 1.23 16.91
CA LEU A 126 10.03 0.15 17.04
C LEU A 126 11.42 0.53 16.50
N GLY A 127 11.56 1.65 15.79
CA GLY A 127 12.86 2.08 15.25
C GLY A 127 13.39 1.17 14.14
N LEU A 128 12.53 0.39 13.48
CA LEU A 128 12.94 -0.54 12.42
C LEU A 128 13.69 0.15 11.28
N ASN A 129 13.31 1.38 10.95
CA ASN A 129 14.01 2.20 9.96
C ASN A 129 15.44 2.58 10.37
N ASP A 130 15.69 2.84 11.65
CA ASP A 130 17.05 3.13 12.12
C ASP A 130 17.95 1.91 11.99
N ILE A 131 17.41 0.72 12.28
CA ILE A 131 18.13 -0.54 12.13
C ILE A 131 18.45 -0.78 10.64
N TRP A 132 17.44 -0.69 9.76
CA TRP A 132 17.59 -0.94 8.32
C TRP A 132 18.43 0.12 7.60
N SER A 133 18.44 1.37 8.09
CA SER A 133 19.28 2.42 7.52
C SER A 133 20.75 2.30 7.94
N ARG A 134 21.03 1.76 9.13
CA ARG A 134 22.40 1.58 9.64
C ARG A 134 23.04 0.27 9.16
N GLY A 135 22.25 -0.81 9.01
CA GLY A 135 22.74 -2.13 8.61
C GLY A 135 21.69 -3.02 7.94
N GLY A 136 22.15 -4.04 7.20
CA GLY A 136 21.30 -5.04 6.54
C GLY A 136 21.10 -4.84 5.04
N LEU A 137 20.26 -5.71 4.44
CA LEU A 137 19.99 -5.75 2.99
C LEU A 137 19.37 -4.46 2.44
N MET A 138 18.63 -3.73 3.28
CA MET A 138 17.91 -2.50 2.90
C MET A 138 18.79 -1.24 2.96
N LYS A 139 20.02 -1.30 3.48
CA LYS A 139 20.88 -0.12 3.66
C LYS A 139 21.04 0.70 2.38
N GLY A 140 21.30 0.04 1.24
CA GLY A 140 21.47 0.71 -0.05
C GLY A 140 20.20 1.37 -0.59
N PHE A 141 19.01 0.90 -0.18
CA PHE A 141 17.74 1.55 -0.51
C PHE A 141 17.58 2.86 0.26
N TYR A 142 17.78 2.82 1.58
CA TYR A 142 17.68 4.02 2.43
C TYR A 142 18.71 5.09 2.05
N GLN A 143 19.95 4.69 1.76
CA GLN A 143 21.00 5.63 1.33
C GLN A 143 20.68 6.29 -0.02
N ARG A 144 20.11 5.54 -0.98
CA ARG A 144 19.72 6.12 -2.28
C ARG A 144 18.60 7.14 -2.15
N ILE A 145 17.59 6.85 -1.33
CA ILE A 145 16.48 7.77 -1.08
C ILE A 145 16.98 9.03 -0.37
N GLU A 146 17.85 8.88 0.63
CA GLU A 146 18.44 10.03 1.32
C GLU A 146 19.30 10.89 0.38
N ASN A 147 20.10 10.26 -0.48
CA ASN A 147 20.95 10.97 -1.42
C ASN A 147 20.17 11.62 -2.56
N GLN A 148 19.03 11.04 -2.96
CA GLN A 148 18.13 11.63 -3.94
C GLN A 148 17.60 12.99 -3.47
N GLY A 149 17.32 13.12 -2.17
CA GLY A 149 16.97 14.42 -1.58
C GLY A 149 18.14 15.39 -1.50
N LYS A 150 19.38 14.91 -1.29
CA LYS A 150 20.57 15.77 -1.19
C LYS A 150 21.17 16.17 -2.55
N GLY A 151 20.70 15.59 -3.66
CA GLY A 151 21.24 15.79 -5.01
C GLY A 151 21.23 17.24 -5.52
N GLY A 152 20.41 18.13 -4.93
CA GLY A 152 20.41 19.56 -5.23
C GLY A 152 21.50 20.38 -4.54
N LEU A 153 22.18 19.85 -3.52
CA LEU A 153 23.15 20.60 -2.70
C LEU A 153 24.62 20.25 -3.00
N GLN A 154 24.88 19.38 -3.98
CA GLN A 154 26.24 18.89 -4.28
C GLN A 154 26.86 19.56 -5.52
N ASN A 155 26.68 20.88 -5.68
CA ASN A 155 27.45 21.70 -6.63
C ASN A 155 28.37 22.72 -5.91
N GLY A 156 28.99 22.27 -4.82
CA GLY A 156 29.97 23.04 -4.06
C GLY A 156 31.20 22.21 -3.69
N LYS A 157 31.71 21.39 -4.62
CA LYS A 157 33.06 20.82 -4.45
C LYS A 157 34.04 21.98 -4.51
N GLY A 158 34.47 22.42 -3.32
CA GLY A 158 35.56 23.35 -3.11
C GLY A 158 36.74 22.93 -3.98
N ASN A 159 37.07 23.81 -4.92
CA ASN A 159 38.24 23.67 -5.77
C ASN A 159 39.46 23.91 -4.88
N GLY A 160 39.95 22.82 -4.26
CA GLY A 160 41.22 22.79 -3.56
C GLY A 160 42.34 23.02 -4.56
N TYR A 161 42.60 24.30 -4.88
CA TYR A 161 43.83 24.71 -5.53
C TYR A 161 44.96 24.46 -4.55
N ASN A 162 45.58 23.29 -4.68
CA ASN A 162 47.00 23.12 -4.38
C ASN A 162 47.77 24.20 -5.16
N ARG A 163 48.21 25.24 -4.45
CA ARG A 163 49.31 26.09 -4.89
C ARG A 163 50.41 26.02 -3.85
N ARG A 164 51.43 25.25 -4.24
CA ARG A 164 52.87 25.35 -3.98
C ARG A 164 53.34 25.39 -2.53
#